data_AF-A0AA40I0E3-F1
#
_entry.id   AF-A0AA40I0E3-F1
#
_cell.length_a   1.000
_cell.length_b   1.000
_cell.length_c   1.000
_cell.angle_alpha   90.00
_cell.angle_beta   90.00
_cell.angle_gamma   90.00
#
_symmetry.space_group_name_H-M   'P 1'
#
loop_
_entity.id
_entity.type
_entity.pdbx_description
1 polymer ?
#
loop_
_entity_poly.entity_id
_entity_poly.type
_entity_poly.pdbx_seq_one_letter_code
_entity_poly.pdbx_strand_id
1 'polypeptide(L)' 'MAMRRRINGLSPEEIRALSKEELQMPVTKGDFELALKKIAKSVSAADLEKYEKWMVEFGSA' A
#
# COMPACT_ATOMS: atom_id res chain seq x y z
N MET A 1 7.45 2.26 4.31
CA MET A 1 6.88 1.86 5.61
C MET A 1 7.95 2.00 6.68
N ALA A 2 7.90 3.06 7.47
CA ALA A 2 8.87 3.36 8.53
C ALA A 2 8.95 2.27 9.62
N MET A 3 7.80 1.79 10.09
CA MET A 3 7.67 0.70 11.06
C MET A 3 8.35 -0.60 10.58
N ARG A 4 8.09 -1.02 9.34
CA ARG A 4 8.64 -2.26 8.78
C ARG A 4 10.15 -2.22 8.53
N ARG A 5 10.76 -1.02 8.42
CA ARG A 5 12.23 -0.87 8.40
C ARG A 5 12.82 -1.07 9.78
N ARG A 6 12.19 -0.50 10.82
CA ARG A 6 12.72 -0.53 12.18
C ARG A 6 12.61 -1.91 12.81
N ILE A 7 11.55 -2.66 12.53
CA ILE A 7 11.29 -3.99 13.10
C ILE A 7 12.12 -5.10 12.42
N ASN A 8 12.73 -4.82 11.27
CA ASN A 8 13.44 -5.83 10.49
C ASN A 8 14.75 -6.22 11.20
N GLY A 9 14.76 -7.38 11.85
CA GLY A 9 15.92 -7.89 12.61
C GLY A 9 15.85 -7.72 14.12
N LEU A 10 14.77 -7.17 14.69
CA LEU A 10 14.54 -7.18 16.14
C LEU A 10 13.72 -8.40 16.58
N SER A 11 13.99 -8.83 17.80
CA SER A 11 13.24 -9.90 18.46
C SER A 11 11.83 -9.43 18.86
N PRO A 12 10.86 -10.36 19.02
CA PRO A 12 9.50 -10.02 19.46
C PRO A 12 9.42 -9.23 20.77
N GLU A 13 10.40 -9.39 21.66
CA GLU A 13 10.47 -8.68 22.94
C GLU A 13 10.86 -7.21 22.76
N GLU A 14 11.85 -6.95 21.91
CA GLU A 14 12.27 -5.57 21.58
C GLU A 14 11.18 -4.83 20.79
N ILE A 15 10.40 -5.55 19.97
CA ILE A 15 9.25 -4.98 19.25
C ILE A 15 8.11 -4.59 20.20
N ARG A 16 7.91 -5.36 21.29
CA ARG A 16 6.95 -5.01 22.35
C ARG A 16 7.41 -3.84 23.22
N ALA A 17 8.72 -3.70 23.40
CA ALA A 17 9.32 -2.59 24.15
C ALA A 17 9.32 -1.27 23.36
N LEU A 18 9.23 -1.32 22.03
CA LEU A 18 9.12 -0.13 21.19
C LEU A 18 7.77 0.58 21.39
N SER A 19 7.84 1.86 21.73
CA SER A 19 6.68 2.71 21.94
C SER A 19 5.93 2.98 20.62
N LYS A 20 4.59 3.07 20.67
CA LYS A 20 3.74 3.42 19.52
C LYS A 20 4.11 4.79 18.90
N GLU A 21 4.70 5.68 19.68
CA GLU A 21 5.17 6.99 19.26
C GLU A 21 6.44 6.91 18.41
N GLU A 22 7.40 6.05 18.75
CA GLU A 22 8.60 5.81 17.91
C GLU A 22 8.32 5.04 16.62
N LEU A 23 7.14 4.42 16.54
CA LEU A 23 6.65 3.73 15.34
C LEU A 23 6.03 4.72 14.34
N GLN A 24 5.60 5.92 14.80
CA GLN A 24 5.11 7.00 13.95
C GLN A 24 6.22 8.02 13.64
N MET A 25 7.22 7.59 12.87
CA MET A 25 8.10 8.55 12.21
C MET A 25 7.37 9.21 11.02
N PRO A 26 7.69 10.48 10.68
CA PRO A 26 7.13 11.13 9.51
C PRO A 26 7.47 10.33 8.25
N VAL A 27 6.47 10.15 7.39
CA VAL A 27 6.61 9.43 6.13
C VAL A 27 7.59 10.20 5.24
N THR A 28 8.63 9.52 4.77
CA THR A 28 9.64 10.14 3.89
C THR A 28 9.29 9.92 2.42
N LYS A 29 9.85 10.73 1.51
CA LYS A 29 9.67 10.53 0.05
C LYS A 29 10.07 9.11 -0.41
N GLY A 30 11.14 8.55 0.16
CA GLY A 30 11.56 7.18 -0.15
C GLY A 30 10.56 6.10 0.30
N ASP A 31 9.70 6.38 1.30
CA ASP A 31 8.61 5.49 1.67
C ASP A 31 7.53 5.42 0.60
N PHE A 32 7.21 6.55 -0.04
CA PHE A 32 6.25 6.61 -1.14
C PHE A 32 6.76 5.84 -2.36
N GLU A 33 8.02 6.01 -2.74
CA GLU A 33 8.60 5.24 -3.85
C GLU A 33 8.56 3.73 -3.62
N LEU A 34 8.85 3.29 -2.39
CA LEU A 34 8.82 1.87 -2.04
C LEU A 34 7.38 1.33 -1.94
N ALA A 35 6.42 2.16 -1.53
CA ALA A 35 5.00 1.83 -1.51
C ALA A 35 4.45 1.68 -2.94
N LEU A 36 4.77 2.63 -3.84
CA LEU A 36 4.37 2.58 -5.25
C LEU A 36 4.93 1.35 -5.97
N LYS A 37 6.15 0.91 -5.64
CA LYS A 37 6.72 -0.33 -6.19
C LYS A 37 6.05 -1.59 -5.67
N LYS A 38 5.53 -1.59 -4.43
CA LYS A 38 4.92 -2.76 -3.80
C LYS A 38 3.42 -2.88 -4.05
N ILE A 39 2.74 -1.76 -4.24
CA ILE A 39 1.30 -1.68 -4.42
C ILE A 39 1.05 -1.23 -5.85
N ALA A 40 0.84 -2.21 -6.74
CA ALA A 40 0.41 -1.94 -8.09
C ALA A 40 -1.10 -1.61 -8.12
N LYS A 41 -1.53 -0.90 -9.17
CA LYS A 41 -2.95 -0.68 -9.45
C LYS A 41 -3.68 -2.03 -9.50
N SER A 42 -4.78 -2.14 -8.76
CA SER A 42 -5.63 -3.34 -8.71
C SER A 42 -6.49 -3.51 -9.97
N VAL A 43 -6.58 -2.47 -10.80
CA VAL A 43 -7.36 -2.45 -12.02
C VAL A 43 -6.40 -2.29 -13.20
N SER A 44 -6.42 -3.26 -14.10
CA SER A 44 -5.67 -3.20 -15.35
C SER A 44 -6.45 -2.40 -16.40
N ALA A 45 -5.76 -1.96 -17.47
CA ALA A 45 -6.44 -1.28 -18.58
C ALA A 45 -7.49 -2.20 -19.25
N ALA A 46 -7.26 -3.52 -19.26
CA ALA A 46 -8.22 -4.49 -19.76
C ALA A 46 -9.49 -4.58 -18.91
N ASP A 47 -9.38 -4.34 -17.60
CA ASP A 47 -10.55 -4.31 -16.71
C ASP A 47 -11.40 -3.06 -16.95
N LEU A 48 -10.77 -1.93 -17.30
CA LEU A 48 -11.47 -0.72 -17.73
C LEU A 48 -12.24 -0.94 -19.04
N GLU A 49 -11.61 -1.58 -20.04
CA GLU A 49 -12.29 -1.89 -21.31
C GLU A 49 -13.47 -2.84 -21.12
N LYS A 50 -13.34 -3.84 -20.24
CA LYS A 50 -14.45 -4.74 -19.90
C LYS A 50 -15.59 -3.98 -19.24
N TYR A 51 -15.27 -3.08 -18.31
CA TYR A 51 -16.27 -2.27 -17.63
C TYR A 51 -16.96 -1.30 -18.60
N GLU A 52 -16.21 -0.67 -19.50
CA GLU A 52 -16.75 0.24 -20.52
C GLU A 52 -17.66 -0.50 -21.50
N LYS A 53 -17.26 -1.68 -22.00
CA LYS A 53 -18.11 -2.53 -22.83
C LYS A 53 -19.39 -2.94 -22.11
N TRP A 54 -19.27 -3.32 -20.83
CA TRP A 54 -20.43 -3.69 -20.01
C TRP A 54 -21.37 -2.51 -19.75
N MET A 55 -20.83 -1.31 -19.49
CA MET A 55 -21.61 -0.08 -19.34
C MET A 55 -22.30 0.33 -20.65
N VAL A 56 -21.70 0.09 -21.80
CA VAL A 56 -22.36 0.35 -23.11
C VAL A 56 -23.48 -0.66 -23.38
N GLU A 57 -23.29 -1.92 -22.99
CA GLU A 57 -24.23 -3.01 -23.31
C GLU A 57 -25.39 -3.14 -22.30
N PHE A 58 -25.12 -2.87 -21.02
CA PHE A 58 -26.05 -3.05 -19.91
C PHE A 58 -26.20 -1.80 -19.02
N GLY A 59 -25.53 -0.70 -19.34
CA GLY A 59 -25.71 0.57 -18.63
C GLY A 59 -27.12 1.08 -18.83
N SER A 60 -27.94 0.88 -17.80
CA SER A 60 -29.25 1.48 -17.70
C SER A 60 -29.16 3.00 -17.75
N ALA A 61 -29.98 3.62 -18.60
CA ALA A 61 -30.17 5.07 -18.68
C ALA A 61 -30.70 5.68 -17.37
#